data_AF-A0A0F9E7V0-F1
#
_entry.id   AF-A0A0F9E7V0-F1
#
_cell.length_a   1.000
_cell.length_b   1.000
_cell.length_c   1.000
_cell.angle_alpha   90.00
_cell.angle_beta   90.00
_cell.angle_gamma   90.00
#
_symmetry.space_group_name_H-M   'P 1'
#
loop_
_entity.id
_entity.type
_entity.pdbx_description
1 polymer ?
#
loop_
_entity_poly.entity_id
_entity_poly.type
_entity_poly.pdbx_seq_one_letter_code
_entity_poly.pdbx_strand_id
1 'polypeptide(L)'
;MPKYIHVKNLEKYHPKYKDRNLVWCKVYFTMIDGDPEFEMIDEIDKWRFLAFVILELKSKKPIPLDNVYLSRKGFDLKKRPISKTIEVLHEFIEVRNIMLHNNEATKISTENPVTHIREEKRRIDKNIVDKEKYLDFVFLTKNEHEKLINKFGDVIANEWIGTLNEGIGSKGYKYDSHYHTILAWYRKKEKEDKKETDDKDERVW
;
A
#
# COMPACT_ATOMS: atom_id res chain seq x y z
N MET A 1 32.26 -12.71 -2.61
CA MET A 1 31.54 -11.44 -2.30
C MET A 1 30.21 -11.78 -1.68
N PRO A 2 29.77 -11.11 -0.59
CA PRO A 2 28.52 -11.43 0.08
C PRO A 2 27.33 -11.01 -0.81
N LYS A 3 26.53 -12.01 -1.16
CA LYS A 3 25.30 -11.86 -1.97
C LYS A 3 24.09 -11.85 -1.05
N TYR A 4 23.07 -11.12 -1.43
CA TYR A 4 21.82 -11.01 -0.68
C TYR A 4 20.64 -11.14 -1.62
N ILE A 5 19.53 -11.71 -1.11
CA ILE A 5 18.25 -11.77 -1.79
C ILE A 5 17.37 -10.61 -1.29
N HIS A 6 16.80 -9.88 -2.23
CA HIS A 6 15.74 -8.90 -2.00
C HIS A 6 14.47 -9.35 -2.73
N VAL A 7 13.34 -9.38 -2.04
CA VAL A 7 12.04 -9.67 -2.65
C VAL A 7 11.51 -8.40 -3.32
N LYS A 8 11.25 -8.48 -4.62
CA LYS A 8 10.70 -7.35 -5.39
C LYS A 8 9.28 -7.05 -4.90
N ASN A 9 8.94 -5.76 -4.88
CA ASN A 9 7.61 -5.29 -4.48
C ASN A 9 7.18 -5.81 -3.11
N LEU A 10 8.09 -5.91 -2.13
CA LEU A 10 7.80 -6.44 -0.78
C LEU A 10 6.58 -5.75 -0.11
N GLU A 11 6.33 -4.48 -0.46
CA GLU A 11 5.16 -3.69 -0.04
C GLU A 11 3.81 -4.32 -0.40
N LYS A 12 3.76 -5.11 -1.49
CA LYS A 12 2.57 -5.86 -1.91
C LYS A 12 2.11 -6.84 -0.84
N TYR A 13 3.05 -7.44 -0.10
CA TYR A 13 2.81 -8.42 0.96
C TYR A 13 2.60 -7.77 2.34
N HIS A 14 3.02 -6.51 2.49
CA HIS A 14 2.76 -5.73 3.70
C HIS A 14 2.78 -4.22 3.40
N PRO A 15 1.61 -3.59 3.20
CA PRO A 15 1.53 -2.14 3.07
C PRO A 15 2.04 -1.48 4.36
N LYS A 16 3.00 -0.55 4.26
CA LYS A 16 3.65 0.16 5.39
C LYS A 16 4.65 -0.68 6.22
N TYR A 17 5.41 -1.58 5.60
CA TYR A 17 6.38 -2.47 6.32
C TYR A 17 7.53 -1.74 7.04
N LYS A 18 7.83 -0.48 6.67
CA LYS A 18 8.93 0.28 7.26
C LYS A 18 8.66 0.72 8.70
N ASP A 19 7.40 0.84 9.13
CA ASP A 19 7.03 1.63 10.32
C ASP A 19 6.71 0.84 11.61
N ARG A 20 6.73 -0.51 11.63
CA ARG A 20 6.34 -1.30 12.82
C ARG A 20 7.21 -2.55 13.06
N ASN A 21 7.24 -3.07 14.30
CA ASN A 21 7.75 -4.41 14.60
C ASN A 21 6.71 -5.44 14.11
N LEU A 22 7.09 -6.25 13.13
CA LEU A 22 6.20 -7.05 12.28
C LEU A 22 5.80 -8.38 12.93
N VAL A 23 4.51 -8.74 12.88
CA VAL A 23 3.97 -10.03 13.36
C VAL A 23 3.14 -10.76 12.28
N TRP A 24 2.92 -10.17 11.10
CA TRP A 24 2.08 -10.77 10.05
C TRP A 24 2.55 -10.41 8.63
N CYS A 25 2.20 -11.23 7.63
CA CYS A 25 2.25 -10.89 6.20
C CYS A 25 0.88 -11.17 5.57
N LYS A 26 0.50 -10.41 4.54
CA LYS A 26 -0.76 -10.59 3.82
C LYS A 26 -0.48 -11.20 2.46
N VAL A 27 -1.05 -12.38 2.23
CA VAL A 27 -0.98 -13.10 0.95
C VAL A 27 -2.38 -13.10 0.36
N TYR A 28 -2.53 -12.60 -0.86
CA TYR A 28 -3.81 -12.63 -1.57
C TYR A 28 -3.87 -13.88 -2.45
N PHE A 29 -5.05 -14.47 -2.60
CA PHE A 29 -5.24 -15.62 -3.50
C PHE A 29 -4.83 -15.29 -4.93
N THR A 30 -5.06 -14.07 -5.40
CA THR A 30 -4.61 -13.62 -6.73
C THR A 30 -3.09 -13.60 -6.92
N MET A 31 -2.30 -13.71 -5.85
CA MET A 31 -0.84 -13.88 -5.95
C MET A 31 -0.43 -15.35 -6.10
N ILE A 32 -1.31 -16.28 -5.71
CA ILE A 32 -1.05 -17.72 -5.72
C ILE A 32 -1.70 -18.34 -6.96
N ASP A 33 -2.96 -17.99 -7.22
CA ASP A 33 -3.86 -18.55 -8.24
C ASP A 33 -4.37 -17.47 -9.23
N GLY A 34 -3.64 -16.36 -9.35
CA GLY A 34 -3.99 -15.30 -10.30
C GLY A 34 -2.82 -14.83 -11.16
N ASP A 35 -1.64 -15.40 -10.93
CA ASP A 35 -0.43 -15.11 -11.68
C ASP A 35 0.02 -16.42 -12.35
N PRO A 36 -0.16 -16.58 -13.67
CA PRO A 36 0.16 -17.82 -14.38
C PRO A 36 1.62 -18.23 -14.21
N GLU A 37 2.54 -17.26 -14.10
CA GLU A 37 3.97 -17.55 -13.88
C GLU A 37 4.18 -18.15 -12.49
N PHE A 38 3.50 -17.61 -11.47
CA PHE A 38 3.57 -18.14 -10.11
C PHE A 38 2.90 -19.51 -9.97
N GLU A 39 1.78 -19.74 -10.64
CA GLU A 39 1.07 -21.02 -10.63
C GLU A 39 1.91 -22.17 -11.15
N MET A 40 2.76 -21.93 -12.16
CA MET A 40 3.64 -22.93 -12.77
C MET A 40 4.87 -23.25 -11.93
N ILE A 41 5.11 -22.51 -10.84
CA ILE A 41 6.24 -22.76 -9.94
C ILE A 41 6.00 -24.04 -9.13
N ASP A 42 7.05 -24.82 -8.98
CA ASP A 42 7.06 -26.00 -8.11
C ASP A 42 6.74 -25.64 -6.64
N GLU A 43 6.14 -26.59 -5.93
CA GLU A 43 5.73 -26.41 -4.54
C GLU A 43 6.90 -25.94 -3.66
N ILE A 44 8.11 -26.49 -3.87
CA ILE A 44 9.29 -26.12 -3.09
C ILE A 44 9.63 -24.65 -3.27
N ASP A 45 9.60 -24.15 -4.51
CA ASP A 45 9.99 -22.78 -4.83
C ASP A 45 8.90 -21.78 -4.41
N LYS A 46 7.61 -22.16 -4.46
CA LYS A 46 6.49 -21.39 -3.88
C LYS A 46 6.66 -21.18 -2.37
N TRP A 47 6.97 -22.25 -1.63
CA TRP A 47 7.21 -22.16 -0.19
C TRP A 47 8.47 -21.36 0.15
N ARG A 48 9.54 -21.51 -0.64
CA ARG A 48 10.77 -20.73 -0.47
C ARG A 48 10.53 -19.25 -0.72
N PHE A 49 9.71 -18.90 -1.70
CA PHE A 49 9.33 -17.52 -1.96
C PHE A 49 8.63 -16.89 -0.75
N LEU A 50 7.62 -17.58 -0.20
CA LEU A 50 6.93 -17.13 1.03
C LEU A 50 7.90 -17.00 2.21
N ALA A 51 8.83 -17.95 2.35
CA ALA A 51 9.85 -17.89 3.39
C ALA A 51 10.76 -16.67 3.21
N PHE A 52 11.15 -16.31 1.98
CA PHE A 52 11.90 -15.08 1.72
C PHE A 52 11.09 -13.83 2.11
N VAL A 53 9.82 -13.74 1.71
CA VAL A 53 8.94 -12.62 2.12
C VAL A 53 8.93 -12.47 3.65
N ILE A 54 8.73 -13.57 4.38
CA ILE A 54 8.69 -13.55 5.85
C ILE A 54 10.03 -13.14 6.46
N LEU A 55 11.14 -13.69 5.97
CA LEU A 55 12.47 -13.40 6.50
C LEU A 55 12.88 -11.94 6.28
N GLU A 56 12.59 -11.39 5.10
CA GLU A 56 12.92 -10.00 4.80
C GLU A 56 12.04 -9.03 5.58
N LEU A 57 10.74 -9.31 5.72
CA LEU A 57 9.85 -8.54 6.59
C LEU A 57 10.37 -8.54 8.04
N LYS A 58 10.67 -9.72 8.60
CA LYS A 58 11.12 -9.83 10.00
C LYS A 58 12.45 -9.10 10.25
N SER A 59 13.38 -9.18 9.31
CA SER A 59 14.73 -8.59 9.47
C SER A 59 14.83 -7.14 9.02
N LYS A 60 13.87 -6.64 8.24
CA LYS A 60 13.88 -5.34 7.55
C LYS A 60 15.15 -5.12 6.71
N LYS A 61 15.82 -6.20 6.32
CA LYS A 61 17.10 -6.20 5.60
C LYS A 61 17.07 -7.30 4.54
N PRO A 62 17.76 -7.12 3.41
CA PRO A 62 17.95 -8.18 2.43
C PRO A 62 18.53 -9.45 3.08
N ILE A 63 18.11 -10.60 2.58
CA ILE A 63 18.41 -11.90 3.16
C ILE A 63 19.80 -12.34 2.72
N PRO A 64 20.71 -12.74 3.64
CA PRO A 64 22.00 -13.27 3.26
C PRO A 64 21.85 -14.53 2.38
N LEU A 65 22.47 -14.51 1.20
CA LEU A 65 22.58 -15.68 0.33
C LEU A 65 23.76 -16.54 0.81
N ASP A 66 23.59 -17.12 2.01
CA ASP A 66 24.54 -18.02 2.65
C ASP A 66 23.85 -19.36 2.95
N ASN A 67 24.48 -20.45 2.52
CA ASN A 67 23.91 -21.79 2.68
C ASN A 67 23.75 -22.17 4.15
N VAL A 68 24.67 -21.72 5.01
CA VAL A 68 24.60 -21.99 6.46
C VAL A 68 23.43 -21.23 7.07
N TYR A 69 23.29 -19.94 6.76
CA TYR A 69 22.16 -19.12 7.17
C TYR A 69 20.82 -19.71 6.72
N LEU A 70 20.68 -20.05 5.44
CA LEU A 70 19.43 -20.57 4.88
C LEU A 70 19.05 -21.94 5.48
N SER A 71 20.03 -22.82 5.68
CA SER A 71 19.79 -24.11 6.34
C SER A 71 19.28 -23.92 7.78
N ARG A 72 19.84 -22.96 8.53
CA ARG A 72 19.35 -22.59 9.87
C ARG A 72 17.94 -22.00 9.87
N LYS A 73 17.50 -21.43 8.74
CA LYS A 73 16.13 -20.94 8.54
C LYS A 73 15.17 -22.01 8.00
N GLY A 74 15.62 -23.26 7.88
CA GLY A 74 14.78 -24.40 7.48
C GLY A 74 14.76 -24.69 5.98
N PHE A 75 15.65 -24.06 5.19
CA PHE A 75 15.74 -24.36 3.76
C PHE A 75 16.48 -25.68 3.55
N ASP A 76 15.80 -26.67 2.95
CA ASP A 76 16.41 -27.94 2.58
C ASP A 76 17.18 -27.82 1.26
N LEU A 77 18.46 -27.44 1.36
CA LEU A 77 19.34 -27.25 0.20
C LEU A 77 19.73 -28.57 -0.49
N LYS A 78 19.47 -29.73 0.12
CA LYS A 78 19.72 -31.04 -0.51
C LYS A 78 18.65 -31.40 -1.52
N LYS A 79 17.37 -31.13 -1.18
CA LYS A 79 16.24 -31.37 -2.09
C LYS A 79 16.26 -30.45 -3.30
N ARG A 80 16.54 -29.17 -3.09
CA ARG A 80 16.56 -28.15 -4.15
C ARG A 80 17.72 -27.19 -3.90
N PRO A 81 18.71 -27.09 -4.81
CA PRO A 81 19.80 -26.14 -4.64
C PRO A 81 19.28 -24.70 -4.74
N ILE A 82 19.87 -23.80 -3.96
CA ILE A 82 19.43 -22.39 -3.91
C ILE A 82 19.57 -21.69 -5.27
N SER A 83 20.57 -22.07 -6.06
CA SER A 83 20.78 -21.53 -7.42
C SER A 83 19.58 -21.75 -8.32
N LYS A 84 18.94 -22.92 -8.25
CA LYS A 84 17.78 -23.24 -9.07
C LYS A 84 16.54 -22.48 -8.60
N THR A 85 16.36 -22.31 -7.30
CA THR A 85 15.31 -21.44 -6.76
C THR A 85 15.48 -20.00 -7.21
N ILE A 86 16.70 -19.49 -7.25
CA ILE A 86 16.97 -18.12 -7.74
C ILE A 86 16.61 -17.98 -9.21
N GLU A 87 16.94 -18.98 -10.03
CA GLU A 87 16.59 -18.99 -11.45
C GLU A 87 15.07 -18.98 -11.66
N VAL A 88 14.34 -19.83 -10.93
CA VAL A 88 12.87 -19.89 -11.03
C VAL A 88 12.22 -18.61 -10.51
N LEU A 89 12.69 -18.08 -9.38
CA LEU A 89 12.09 -16.91 -8.75
C LEU A 89 12.64 -15.57 -9.27
N HIS A 90 13.42 -15.57 -10.36
CA HIS A 90 14.14 -14.37 -10.84
C HIS A 90 13.20 -13.17 -11.15
N GLU A 91 11.94 -13.41 -11.47
CA GLU A 91 10.91 -12.38 -11.63
C GLU A 91 10.49 -11.76 -10.30
N PHE A 92 10.45 -12.55 -9.23
CA PHE A 92 9.96 -12.16 -7.91
C PHE A 92 11.06 -11.69 -6.94
N ILE A 93 12.31 -12.13 -7.15
CA ILE A 93 13.45 -11.80 -6.29
C ILE A 93 14.62 -11.21 -7.08
N GLU A 94 15.46 -10.45 -6.40
CA GLU A 94 16.66 -9.82 -6.93
C GLU A 94 17.87 -10.22 -6.07
N VAL A 95 18.98 -10.60 -6.70
CA VAL A 95 20.23 -10.87 -5.99
C VAL A 95 21.14 -9.64 -6.03
N ARG A 96 21.40 -9.06 -4.86
CA ARG A 96 22.22 -7.85 -4.69
C ARG A 96 23.61 -8.19 -4.12
N ASN A 97 24.64 -7.53 -4.65
CA ASN A 97 25.98 -7.53 -4.05
C ASN A 97 26.09 -6.29 -3.16
N ILE A 98 26.47 -6.45 -1.88
CA ILE A 98 26.70 -5.28 -1.01
C ILE A 98 28.15 -4.82 -1.19
N MET A 99 28.34 -3.92 -2.15
CA MET A 99 29.36 -2.86 -2.13
C MET A 99 28.72 -1.64 -2.79
N LEU A 100 28.34 -0.67 -1.95
CA LEU A 100 28.06 0.76 -2.20
C LEU A 100 26.78 1.22 -1.47
N HIS A 101 27.01 2.05 -0.46
CA HIS A 101 26.04 3.03 0.01
C HIS A 101 25.70 4.00 -1.11
N ASN A 102 24.44 4.43 -1.15
CA ASN A 102 23.91 5.74 -1.55
C ASN A 102 24.51 6.42 -2.80
N ASN A 103 23.61 6.71 -3.75
CA ASN A 103 23.79 7.47 -4.98
C ASN A 103 24.30 6.64 -6.16
N GLU A 104 23.40 6.29 -7.07
CA GLU A 104 23.53 6.66 -8.48
C GLU A 104 22.23 6.34 -9.22
N ALA A 105 21.58 7.41 -9.66
CA ALA A 105 20.62 7.37 -10.73
C ALA A 105 21.36 7.15 -12.07
N THR A 106 20.64 6.52 -12.99
CA THR A 106 20.72 6.65 -14.46
C THR A 106 21.94 6.07 -15.18
N LYS A 107 21.68 5.09 -16.08
CA LYS A 107 21.69 5.17 -17.57
C LYS A 107 21.85 3.74 -18.14
N ILE A 108 21.26 3.23 -19.24
CA ILE A 108 20.40 3.64 -20.39
C ILE A 108 20.05 2.31 -21.15
N SER A 109 18.78 1.98 -21.46
CA SER A 109 18.08 1.94 -22.79
C SER A 109 18.56 0.83 -23.77
N THR A 110 17.81 0.17 -24.68
CA THR A 110 16.51 0.29 -25.42
C THR A 110 16.37 -1.07 -26.22
N GLU A 111 15.21 -1.66 -26.55
CA GLU A 111 14.26 -1.36 -27.64
C GLU A 111 12.98 -2.25 -27.56
N ASN A 112 11.86 -1.77 -28.13
CA ASN A 112 10.43 -2.13 -27.99
C ASN A 112 9.88 -2.74 -29.33
N PRO A 113 8.65 -3.34 -29.47
CA PRO A 113 7.36 -2.61 -29.36
C PRO A 113 6.02 -3.34 -29.01
N VAL A 114 5.19 -2.66 -28.17
CA VAL A 114 3.74 -2.26 -28.35
C VAL A 114 2.66 -3.39 -28.29
N THR A 115 1.49 -3.37 -27.60
CA THR A 115 0.49 -2.39 -27.06
C THR A 115 -0.40 -3.11 -26.00
N HIS A 116 -0.82 -2.53 -24.87
CA HIS A 116 -2.10 -1.79 -24.73
C HIS A 116 -2.12 -0.90 -23.45
N ILE A 117 -2.14 0.41 -23.66
CA ILE A 117 -2.97 1.46 -23.04
C ILE A 117 -3.50 1.22 -21.60
N ARG A 118 -2.89 1.88 -20.61
CA ARG A 118 -3.51 3.01 -19.89
C ARG A 118 -2.44 3.83 -19.15
N GLU A 119 -2.19 5.02 -19.69
CA GLU A 119 -1.33 6.04 -19.08
C GLU A 119 -1.92 6.49 -17.74
N GLU A 120 -1.16 6.37 -16.66
CA GLU A 120 -1.22 7.41 -15.62
C GLU A 120 0.12 7.56 -14.88
N LYS A 121 0.90 8.50 -15.43
CA LYS A 121 1.83 9.42 -14.77
C LYS A 121 2.38 9.00 -13.39
N ARG A 122 3.70 8.80 -13.41
CA ARG A 122 4.64 9.29 -12.40
C ARG A 122 4.05 10.46 -11.60
N ARG A 123 3.80 10.24 -10.33
CA ARG A 123 3.91 11.27 -9.29
C ARG A 123 5.20 10.88 -8.59
N ILE A 124 6.36 11.43 -8.97
CA ILE A 124 6.88 12.71 -8.45
C ILE A 124 6.36 12.92 -7.05
N ASP A 125 7.28 12.90 -6.07
CA ASP A 125 7.10 13.33 -4.69
C ASP A 125 5.85 14.20 -4.55
N LYS A 126 4.76 13.60 -4.08
CA LYS A 126 3.73 14.42 -3.51
C LYS A 126 4.35 14.91 -2.23
N ASN A 127 4.68 16.21 -2.20
CA ASN A 127 4.64 17.04 -1.01
C ASN A 127 4.05 16.24 0.15
N ILE A 128 4.88 15.88 1.13
CA ILE A 128 4.39 15.59 2.46
C ILE A 128 3.76 16.91 2.91
N VAL A 129 2.51 17.15 2.50
CA VAL A 129 1.71 18.24 3.03
C VAL A 129 1.35 17.71 4.40
N ASP A 130 2.07 18.19 5.41
CA ASP A 130 1.81 17.81 6.80
C ASP A 130 0.31 17.96 7.07
N LYS A 131 -0.32 16.82 7.37
CA LYS A 131 -1.71 16.79 7.81
C LYS A 131 -1.71 17.12 9.28
N GLU A 132 -2.32 18.22 9.63
CA GLU A 132 -2.54 18.59 11.01
C GLU A 132 -3.71 17.80 11.58
N LYS A 133 -3.63 17.55 12.88
CA LYS A 133 -4.69 16.91 13.64
C LYS A 133 -5.73 17.98 13.98
N TYR A 134 -6.95 17.78 13.51
CA TYR A 134 -8.09 18.61 13.86
C TYR A 134 -8.94 17.76 14.81
N LEU A 135 -9.03 18.18 16.08
CA LEU A 135 -9.58 17.37 17.20
C LEU A 135 -8.76 16.10 17.50
N ASP A 136 -9.42 14.99 17.81
CA ASP A 136 -8.80 13.79 18.36
C ASP A 136 -8.50 12.69 17.34
N PHE A 137 -9.27 12.65 16.25
CA PHE A 137 -9.19 11.57 15.28
C PHE A 137 -9.20 12.04 13.82
N VAL A 138 -9.47 13.33 13.57
CA VAL A 138 -9.55 13.89 12.23
C VAL A 138 -8.20 14.49 11.82
N PHE A 139 -7.81 14.20 10.58
CA PHE A 139 -6.54 14.61 9.98
C PHE A 139 -6.80 15.25 8.64
N LEU A 140 -6.42 16.52 8.50
CA LEU A 140 -6.62 17.33 7.30
C LEU A 140 -5.34 18.12 7.04
N THR A 141 -5.04 18.40 5.76
CA THR A 141 -4.05 19.44 5.43
C THR A 141 -4.66 20.82 5.67
N LYS A 142 -3.83 21.85 5.91
CA LYS A 142 -4.31 23.25 6.03
C LYS A 142 -5.21 23.67 4.86
N ASN A 143 -4.80 23.31 3.64
CA ASN A 143 -5.56 23.59 2.43
C ASN A 143 -6.90 22.82 2.37
N GLU A 144 -6.96 21.58 2.86
CA GLU A 144 -8.22 20.84 2.96
C GLU A 144 -9.17 21.49 3.98
N HIS A 145 -8.65 21.92 5.13
CA HIS A 145 -9.42 22.63 6.14
C HIS A 145 -9.95 23.98 5.62
N GLU A 146 -9.09 24.79 5.01
CA GLU A 146 -9.49 26.05 4.37
C GLU A 146 -10.55 25.84 3.28
N LYS A 147 -10.45 24.77 2.49
CA LYS A 147 -11.49 24.42 1.50
C LYS A 147 -12.83 24.06 2.14
N LEU A 148 -12.83 23.41 3.30
CA LEU A 148 -14.07 23.12 4.03
C LEU A 148 -14.70 24.41 4.54
N ILE A 149 -13.92 25.30 5.15
CA ILE A 149 -14.38 26.60 5.63
C ILE A 149 -14.90 27.45 4.46
N ASN A 150 -14.16 27.56 3.36
CA ASN A 150 -14.58 28.34 2.20
C ASN A 150 -15.87 27.82 1.56
N LYS A 151 -16.14 26.52 1.69
CA LYS A 151 -17.31 25.90 1.08
C LYS A 151 -18.55 25.94 1.95
N PHE A 152 -18.39 25.73 3.25
CA PHE A 152 -19.52 25.56 4.17
C PHE A 152 -19.69 26.72 5.15
N GLY A 153 -18.69 27.60 5.26
CA GLY A 153 -18.54 28.50 6.39
C GLY A 153 -17.89 27.79 7.58
N ASP A 154 -17.28 28.58 8.46
CA ASP A 154 -16.50 28.08 9.60
C ASP A 154 -17.33 27.22 10.55
N VAL A 155 -18.52 27.69 10.93
CA VAL A 155 -19.42 27.00 11.87
C VAL A 155 -19.82 25.61 11.36
N ILE A 156 -20.34 25.53 10.13
CA ILE A 156 -20.83 24.28 9.54
C ILE A 156 -19.66 23.33 9.27
N ALA A 157 -18.50 23.84 8.83
CA ALA A 157 -17.31 23.02 8.63
C ALA A 157 -16.86 22.33 9.94
N ASN A 158 -16.86 23.07 11.06
CA ASN A 158 -16.50 22.53 12.37
C ASN A 158 -17.50 21.48 12.88
N GLU A 159 -18.80 21.64 12.64
CA GLU A 159 -19.82 20.63 12.98
C GLU A 159 -19.58 19.31 12.25
N TRP A 160 -19.25 19.35 10.95
CA TRP A 160 -18.95 18.16 10.18
C TRP A 160 -17.66 17.46 10.63
N ILE A 161 -16.63 18.25 10.95
CA ILE A 161 -15.38 17.73 11.53
C ILE A 161 -15.66 17.06 12.87
N GLY A 162 -16.49 17.67 13.72
CA GLY A 162 -16.92 17.10 15.01
C GLY A 162 -17.69 15.78 14.84
N THR A 163 -18.68 15.75 13.95
CA THR A 163 -19.46 14.54 13.65
C THR A 163 -18.55 13.39 13.18
N LEU A 164 -17.57 13.70 12.34
CA LEU A 164 -16.59 12.70 11.90
C LEU A 164 -15.70 12.24 13.06
N ASN A 165 -15.24 13.15 13.91
CA ASN A 165 -14.43 12.85 15.08
C ASN A 165 -15.17 11.92 16.07
N GLU A 166 -16.42 12.21 16.38
CA GLU A 166 -17.27 11.37 17.22
C GLU A 166 -17.54 10.00 16.58
N GLY A 167 -17.79 9.95 15.27
CA GLY A 167 -17.97 8.70 14.55
C GLY A 167 -16.73 7.79 14.63
N ILE A 168 -15.54 8.37 14.46
CA ILE A 168 -14.29 7.63 14.60
C ILE A 168 -14.05 7.23 16.06
N GLY A 169 -14.25 8.15 17.02
CA GLY A 169 -14.01 7.92 18.43
C GLY A 169 -14.96 6.91 19.08
N SER A 170 -16.24 6.92 18.71
CA SER A 170 -17.25 6.02 19.28
C SER A 170 -17.33 4.67 18.59
N LYS A 171 -17.21 4.63 17.24
CA LYS A 171 -17.44 3.42 16.44
C LYS A 171 -16.17 2.86 15.80
N GLY A 172 -15.04 3.56 15.91
CA GLY A 172 -13.76 3.10 15.36
C GLY A 172 -13.68 3.13 13.84
N TYR A 173 -14.47 3.99 13.18
CA TYR A 173 -14.47 4.08 11.72
C TYR A 173 -13.10 4.49 11.17
N LYS A 174 -12.77 3.95 10.00
CA LYS A 174 -11.52 4.24 9.29
C LYS A 174 -11.84 4.74 7.89
N TYR A 175 -11.27 5.88 7.54
CA TYR A 175 -11.47 6.52 6.24
C TYR A 175 -10.12 6.83 5.60
N ASP A 176 -10.01 6.62 4.29
CA ASP A 176 -8.79 6.91 3.52
C ASP A 176 -8.53 8.42 3.37
N SER A 177 -9.60 9.23 3.41
CA SER A 177 -9.51 10.70 3.42
C SER A 177 -10.68 11.31 4.20
N HIS A 178 -10.36 11.93 5.33
CA HIS A 178 -11.35 12.63 6.15
C HIS A 178 -12.03 13.79 5.42
N TYR A 179 -11.28 14.53 4.59
CA TYR A 179 -11.82 15.59 3.74
C TYR A 179 -12.93 15.07 2.80
N HIS A 180 -12.67 13.98 2.08
CA HIS A 180 -13.65 13.42 1.16
C HIS A 180 -14.85 12.80 1.87
N THR A 181 -14.65 12.23 3.06
CA THR A 181 -15.75 11.72 3.90
C THR A 181 -16.72 12.84 4.26
N ILE A 182 -16.21 13.98 4.73
CA ILE A 182 -17.03 15.15 5.06
C ILE A 182 -17.81 15.63 3.82
N LEU A 183 -17.14 15.75 2.67
CA LEU A 183 -17.81 16.14 1.42
C LEU A 183 -18.91 15.16 1.00
N ALA A 184 -18.68 13.86 1.19
CA ALA A 184 -19.64 12.82 0.82
C ALA A 184 -20.90 12.89 1.71
N TRP A 185 -20.73 13.08 3.02
CA TRP A 185 -21.85 13.24 3.96
C TRP A 185 -22.66 14.49 3.64
N TYR A 186 -21.98 15.60 3.36
CA TYR A 186 -22.65 16.82 2.96
C TYR A 186 -23.49 16.65 1.69
N ARG A 187 -22.93 16.05 0.63
CA ARG A 187 -23.68 15.76 -0.61
C ARG A 187 -24.88 14.85 -0.39
N LYS A 188 -24.79 13.93 0.58
CA LYS A 188 -25.89 13.05 0.93
C LYS A 188 -27.01 13.86 1.59
N LYS A 189 -26.66 14.73 2.55
CA LYS A 189 -27.61 15.64 3.22
C LYS A 189 -28.32 16.56 2.22
N GLU A 190 -27.57 17.19 1.29
CA GLU A 190 -28.18 18.05 0.25
C GLU A 190 -29.19 17.32 -0.64
N LYS A 191 -28.99 16.02 -0.90
CA LYS A 191 -29.95 15.21 -1.68
C LYS A 191 -31.20 14.86 -0.87
N GLU A 192 -31.05 14.67 0.44
CA GLU A 192 -32.16 14.41 1.35
C GLU A 192 -33.01 15.69 1.50
N ASP A 193 -32.36 16.84 1.70
CA ASP A 193 -33.04 18.14 1.83
C ASP A 193 -33.83 18.51 0.55
N LYS A 194 -33.29 18.23 -0.64
CA LYS A 194 -33.96 18.50 -1.93
C LYS A 194 -35.18 17.60 -2.19
N LYS A 195 -35.09 16.32 -1.80
CA LYS A 195 -36.24 15.41 -1.92
C LYS A 195 -37.37 15.82 -0.99
N GLU A 196 -37.04 16.32 0.20
CA GLU A 196 -38.04 16.76 1.16
C GLU A 196 -38.74 18.07 0.72
N THR A 197 -38.08 18.92 -0.06
CA THR A 197 -38.72 20.09 -0.68
C THR A 197 -39.63 19.70 -1.86
N ASP A 198 -39.20 18.78 -2.72
CA ASP A 198 -40.02 18.31 -3.85
C ASP A 198 -41.28 17.57 -3.36
N ASP A 199 -41.16 16.74 -2.31
CA ASP A 199 -42.28 16.01 -1.69
C ASP A 199 -43.28 16.91 -0.93
N LYS A 200 -42.88 18.16 -0.61
CA LYS A 200 -43.75 19.15 0.04
C LYS A 200 -44.53 19.97 -0.99
N ASP A 201 -43.96 20.26 -2.15
CA ASP A 201 -44.64 20.95 -3.25
C ASP A 201 -45.66 20.03 -3.96
N GLU A 202 -45.42 18.72 -4.04
CA GLU A 202 -46.40 17.76 -4.58
C GLU A 202 -47.59 17.49 -3.66
N ARG A 203 -47.51 17.85 -2.37
CA ARG A 203 -48.60 17.69 -1.38
C ARG A 203 -49.54 18.89 -1.29
N VAL A 204 -49.36 19.91 -2.13
CA VAL A 204 -50.22 21.09 -2.23
C VAL A 204 -51.03 21.04 -3.54
N TRP A 205 -51.93 20.07 -3.65
CA TRP A 205 -53.07 20.08 -4.60
C TRP A 205 -54.27 19.39 -3.95
#